data_AF-A6P101-F1
#
_entry.id   AF-A6P101-F1
#
_cell.length_a   1.000
_cell.length_b   1.000
_cell.length_c   1.000
_cell.angle_alpha   90.00
_cell.angle_beta   90.00
_cell.angle_gamma   90.00
#
_symmetry.space_group_name_H-M   'P 1'
#
loop_
_entity.id
_entity.type
_entity.pdbx_description
1 polymer ?
#
loop_
_entity_poly.entity_id
_entity_poly.type
_entity_poly.pdbx_seq_one_letter_code
_entity_poly.pdbx_strand_id
1 'polypeptide(L)'
;MKIALISCSKLKADHPCPARELYAPSQLFSLSYQYAKRNTDAVYILSAKYGLLAESDVIAPYDLTLSHLPEHRQRDWADYVLTQMRERFDLEQDTFLILAGRNYYQHLLPHLPHTDLPLGNLPLGVRIAFLQRQLAGSAPCVSDSRCLRLHQLLTALPRYTWEEIGAVPFRNGIYLVFEAGETYHGMPRIVRVGTHKSSDRLRQRLRDHFVRENHNGSIFRKNIGKALLNQTGDPYLAVWSLDTSRPPCKGMEDPHREREVEQEVSRYLRTHMTFSVVEVETREQRLRLEEGIIASLHQAEDFQASSSWLGRFSPEKEIRESGMWLKQGLDGVPLADEELEALECRLSGISPSAIPAPVRFQASQAVQAAQKVGTAEIVRYILRTLAQYQTQGETSCMLISGEIHKAMGLNNKMPSVCRAMYQVMGPGDIVVHTTPSGKSSTIQICYQLAGRSFQIK
;
A
#
# COMPACT_ATOMS: atom_id res chain seq x y z
N MET A 1 16.09 -20.01 34.54
CA MET A 1 14.71 -19.46 34.53
C MET A 1 14.58 -18.51 33.35
N LYS A 2 13.38 -18.32 32.79
CA LYS A 2 13.10 -17.30 31.78
C LYS A 2 12.33 -16.14 32.41
N ILE A 3 12.88 -14.94 32.38
CA ILE A 3 12.33 -13.75 33.05
C ILE A 3 11.97 -12.69 32.02
N ALA A 4 10.75 -12.15 32.08
CA ALA A 4 10.36 -11.00 31.27
C ALA A 4 10.68 -9.67 31.96
N LEU A 5 11.24 -8.73 31.19
CA LEU A 5 11.45 -7.33 31.58
C LEU A 5 10.59 -6.42 30.70
N ILE A 6 9.60 -5.75 31.29
CA ILE A 6 8.64 -4.91 30.56
C ILE A 6 8.87 -3.44 30.91
N SER A 7 8.91 -2.54 29.93
CA SER A 7 9.01 -1.10 30.24
C SER A 7 7.73 -0.56 30.88
N CYS A 8 7.88 0.29 31.90
CA CYS A 8 6.77 1.07 32.44
C CYS A 8 6.13 2.02 31.41
N SER A 9 4.88 2.45 31.65
CA SER A 9 4.13 3.33 30.75
C SER A 9 3.91 4.74 31.31
N LYS A 10 3.71 5.71 30.40
CA LYS A 10 3.29 7.07 30.76
C LYS A 10 1.89 7.07 31.37
N LEU A 11 0.94 6.39 30.72
CA LEU A 11 -0.41 6.16 31.23
C LEU A 11 -0.34 5.27 32.48
N LYS A 12 -0.95 5.74 33.58
CA LYS A 12 -0.97 5.07 34.88
C LYS A 12 -2.34 5.25 35.52
N ALA A 13 -2.72 4.35 36.42
CA ALA A 13 -3.83 4.61 37.34
C ALA A 13 -3.50 5.80 38.26
N ASP A 14 -4.53 6.40 38.85
CA ASP A 14 -4.48 7.62 39.64
C ASP A 14 -4.33 7.40 41.15
N HIS A 15 -4.21 6.14 41.59
CA HIS A 15 -4.10 5.74 42.99
C HIS A 15 -2.99 4.69 43.17
N PRO A 16 -2.45 4.51 44.39
CA PRO A 16 -1.51 3.44 44.69
C PRO A 16 -2.15 2.06 44.49
N CYS A 17 -1.53 1.23 43.65
CA CYS A 17 -1.95 -0.14 43.38
C CYS A 17 -0.73 -0.98 42.92
N PRO A 18 -0.87 -2.32 42.79
CA PRO A 18 0.20 -3.17 42.26
C PRO A 18 0.71 -2.68 40.90
N ALA A 19 2.00 -2.79 40.65
CA ALA A 19 2.64 -2.26 39.45
C ALA A 19 1.98 -2.76 38.14
N ARG A 20 1.54 -4.03 38.09
CA ARG A 20 0.81 -4.58 36.92
C ARG A 20 -0.52 -3.87 36.65
N GLU A 21 -1.20 -3.40 37.70
CA GLU A 21 -2.48 -2.68 37.63
C GLU A 21 -2.25 -1.21 37.35
N LEU A 22 -1.21 -0.62 37.96
CA LEU A 22 -0.85 0.77 37.77
C LEU A 22 -0.62 1.07 36.28
N TYR A 23 0.10 0.22 35.55
CA TYR A 23 0.42 0.45 34.13
C TYR A 23 -0.59 -0.15 33.13
N ALA A 24 -1.59 -0.92 33.61
CA ALA A 24 -2.61 -1.55 32.78
C ALA A 24 -3.38 -0.61 31.82
N PRO A 25 -3.63 0.68 32.15
CA PRO A 25 -4.25 1.61 31.20
C PRO A 25 -3.49 1.79 29.88
N SER A 26 -2.20 1.44 29.83
CA SER A 26 -1.44 1.44 28.58
C SER A 26 -1.68 0.16 27.77
N GLN A 27 -2.18 0.31 26.54
CA GLN A 27 -2.40 -0.81 25.62
C GLN A 27 -1.12 -1.63 25.36
N LEU A 28 0.02 -0.96 25.12
CA LEU A 28 1.29 -1.64 24.91
C LEU A 28 1.72 -2.41 26.16
N PHE A 29 1.61 -1.80 27.35
CA PHE A 29 1.97 -2.47 28.59
C PHE A 29 1.12 -3.72 28.80
N SER A 30 -0.21 -3.61 28.67
CA SER A 30 -1.14 -4.71 28.85
C SER A 30 -0.86 -5.89 27.91
N LEU A 31 -0.60 -5.62 26.63
CA LEU A 31 -0.25 -6.65 25.67
C LEU A 31 1.13 -7.27 25.96
N SER A 32 2.13 -6.46 26.30
CA SER A 32 3.46 -6.96 26.70
C SER A 32 3.37 -7.82 27.95
N TYR A 33 2.55 -7.43 28.92
CA TYR A 33 2.32 -8.17 30.16
C TYR A 33 1.66 -9.52 29.89
N GLN A 34 0.60 -9.55 29.08
CA GLN A 34 -0.05 -10.81 28.68
C GLN A 34 0.92 -11.73 27.93
N TYR A 35 1.74 -11.17 27.02
CA TYR A 35 2.72 -11.95 26.26
C TYR A 35 3.81 -12.50 27.17
N ALA A 36 4.32 -11.69 28.10
CA ALA A 36 5.28 -12.11 29.11
C ALA A 36 4.75 -13.25 29.99
N LYS A 37 3.51 -13.12 30.52
CA LYS A 37 2.91 -14.16 31.38
C LYS A 37 2.74 -15.51 30.69
N ARG A 38 2.64 -15.56 29.37
CA ARG A 38 2.54 -16.81 28.60
C ARG A 38 3.88 -17.44 28.26
N ASN A 39 4.95 -16.64 28.19
CA ASN A 39 6.22 -17.05 27.58
C ASN A 39 7.39 -17.08 28.58
N THR A 40 7.16 -16.75 29.85
CA THR A 40 8.21 -16.63 30.88
C THR A 40 7.72 -17.12 32.23
N ASP A 41 8.66 -17.50 33.10
CA ASP A 41 8.39 -17.99 34.45
C ASP A 41 8.07 -16.85 35.42
N ALA A 42 8.68 -15.68 35.21
CA ALA A 42 8.52 -14.50 36.06
C ALA A 42 8.49 -13.21 35.25
N VAL A 43 7.76 -12.20 35.75
CA VAL A 43 7.59 -10.90 35.09
C VAL A 43 8.00 -9.77 36.02
N TYR A 44 8.89 -8.91 35.52
CA TYR A 44 9.33 -7.69 36.20
C TYR A 44 9.16 -6.47 35.30
N ILE A 45 8.98 -5.32 35.93
CA ILE A 45 8.70 -4.05 35.27
C ILE A 45 9.88 -3.11 35.47
N LEU A 46 10.46 -2.64 34.37
CA LEU A 46 11.50 -1.61 34.35
C LEU A 46 10.86 -0.23 34.54
N SER A 47 10.96 0.29 35.75
CA SER A 47 10.49 1.60 36.18
C SER A 47 11.60 2.65 36.09
N ALA A 48 11.32 3.76 35.42
CA ALA A 48 12.23 4.92 35.43
C ALA A 48 12.54 5.45 36.85
N LYS A 49 11.63 5.27 37.81
CA LYS A 49 11.78 5.78 39.19
C LYS A 49 12.32 4.74 40.15
N TYR A 50 11.82 3.51 40.07
CA TYR A 50 12.08 2.47 41.06
C TYR A 50 13.07 1.40 40.59
N GLY A 51 13.55 1.49 39.34
CA GLY A 51 14.44 0.49 38.75
C GLY A 51 13.65 -0.76 38.35
N LEU A 52 13.78 -1.83 39.12
CA LEU A 52 13.15 -3.12 38.88
C LEU A 52 12.02 -3.39 39.88
N LEU A 53 10.79 -3.53 39.38
CA LEU A 53 9.60 -3.83 40.18
C LEU A 53 9.06 -5.23 39.90
N ALA A 54 8.61 -5.93 40.93
CA ALA A 54 7.78 -7.12 40.78
C ALA A 54 6.35 -6.72 40.37
N GLU A 55 5.63 -7.62 39.70
CA GLU A 55 4.27 -7.36 39.22
C GLU A 55 3.28 -7.01 40.36
N SER A 56 3.56 -7.44 41.58
CA SER A 56 2.76 -7.24 42.79
C SER A 56 3.15 -6.02 43.64
N ASP A 57 4.26 -5.34 43.33
CA ASP A 57 4.76 -4.23 44.14
C ASP A 57 3.77 -3.06 44.11
N VAL A 58 3.30 -2.62 45.28
CA VAL A 58 2.35 -1.50 45.37
C VAL A 58 3.12 -0.18 45.26
N ILE A 59 2.81 0.61 44.24
CA ILE A 59 3.48 1.88 43.96
C ILE A 59 2.46 2.99 43.67
N ALA A 60 2.78 4.21 44.09
CA ALA A 60 1.99 5.40 43.80
C ALA A 60 2.28 5.94 42.38
N PRO A 61 1.32 6.61 41.71
CA PRO A 61 1.56 7.25 40.42
C PRO A 61 2.68 8.29 40.52
N TYR A 62 3.47 8.40 39.45
CA TYR A 62 4.60 9.32 39.35
C TYR A 62 4.82 9.75 37.89
N ASP A 63 5.46 10.91 37.73
CA ASP A 63 5.86 11.44 36.43
C ASP A 63 7.38 11.51 36.31
N LEU A 64 7.97 10.40 35.87
CA LEU A 64 9.39 10.31 35.55
C LEU A 64 9.54 9.41 34.32
N THR A 65 10.29 9.90 33.34
CA THR A 65 10.54 9.19 32.09
C THR A 65 12.04 9.07 31.85
N LEU A 66 12.54 7.84 31.73
CA LEU A 66 13.96 7.54 31.56
C LEU A 66 14.55 8.22 30.30
N SER A 67 13.77 8.34 29.22
CA SER A 67 14.21 8.96 27.96
C SER A 67 14.51 10.46 28.06
N HIS A 68 14.05 11.15 29.10
CA HIS A 68 14.37 12.55 29.32
C HIS A 68 15.66 12.75 30.13
N LEU A 69 16.24 11.68 30.67
CA LEU A 69 17.49 11.76 31.40
C LEU A 69 18.69 11.76 30.44
N PRO A 70 19.76 12.53 30.73
CA PRO A 70 21.01 12.44 29.98
C PRO A 70 21.62 11.03 30.02
N GLU A 71 22.44 10.68 29.03
CA GLU A 71 22.98 9.31 28.88
C GLU A 71 23.72 8.80 30.13
N HIS A 72 24.50 9.66 30.81
CA HIS A 72 25.18 9.26 32.06
C HIS A 72 24.18 8.84 33.15
N ARG A 73 23.05 9.53 33.29
CA ARG A 73 21.98 9.17 34.24
C ARG A 73 21.22 7.90 33.82
N GLN A 74 21.14 7.62 32.52
CA GLN A 74 20.58 6.35 32.04
C GLN A 74 21.51 5.18 32.37
N ARG A 75 22.84 5.39 32.36
CA ARG A 75 23.82 4.39 32.84
C ARG A 75 23.72 4.20 34.36
N ASP A 76 23.67 5.29 35.13
CA ASP A 76 23.46 5.20 36.59
C ASP A 76 22.19 4.40 36.93
N TRP A 77 21.10 4.64 36.19
CA TRP A 77 19.85 3.89 36.34
C TRP A 77 20.02 2.41 35.97
N ALA A 78 20.77 2.10 34.91
CA ALA A 78 21.04 0.72 34.50
C ALA A 78 21.89 -0.03 35.53
N ASP A 79 22.92 0.60 36.09
CA ASP A 79 23.75 0.01 37.16
C ASP A 79 22.93 -0.27 38.42
N TYR A 80 22.00 0.63 38.75
CA TYR A 80 21.05 0.43 39.84
C TYR A 80 20.14 -0.78 39.58
N VAL A 81 19.57 -0.89 38.37
CA VAL A 81 18.75 -2.04 37.97
C VAL A 81 19.54 -3.34 37.99
N LEU A 82 20.78 -3.35 37.49
CA LEU A 82 21.64 -4.54 37.49
C LEU A 82 21.96 -5.00 38.91
N THR A 83 22.13 -4.07 39.85
CA THR A 83 22.30 -4.40 41.27
C THR A 83 21.06 -5.14 41.80
N GLN A 84 19.86 -4.60 41.56
CA GLN A 84 18.60 -5.25 41.95
C GLN A 84 18.38 -6.60 41.25
N MET A 85 18.84 -6.74 40.00
CA MET A 85 18.73 -8.00 39.26
C MET A 85 19.68 -9.07 39.82
N ARG A 86 20.93 -8.73 40.18
CA ARG A 86 21.89 -9.69 40.77
C ARG A 86 21.45 -10.24 42.13
N GLU A 87 20.64 -9.48 42.86
CA GLU A 87 20.05 -9.96 44.12
C GLU A 87 18.95 -11.01 43.91
N ARG A 88 18.39 -11.10 42.70
CA ARG A 88 17.18 -11.89 42.40
C ARG A 88 17.39 -13.00 41.39
N PHE A 89 18.36 -12.86 40.48
CA PHE A 89 18.55 -13.74 39.32
C PHE A 89 20.03 -14.08 39.12
N ASP A 90 20.28 -15.20 38.44
CA ASP A 90 21.59 -15.55 37.94
C ASP A 90 21.76 -14.97 36.53
N LEU A 91 22.46 -13.84 36.39
CA LEU A 91 22.58 -13.15 35.12
C LEU A 91 23.34 -13.95 34.05
N GLU A 92 24.14 -14.94 34.43
CA GLU A 92 24.90 -15.76 33.49
C GLU A 92 24.11 -16.97 32.99
N GLN A 93 23.16 -17.49 33.77
CA GLN A 93 22.41 -18.71 33.43
C GLN A 93 20.95 -18.43 33.06
N ASP A 94 20.35 -17.38 33.60
CA ASP A 94 18.96 -17.04 33.31
C ASP A 94 18.80 -16.36 31.95
N THR A 95 17.64 -16.59 31.33
CA THR A 95 17.28 -16.00 30.03
C THR A 95 16.32 -14.84 30.22
N PHE A 96 16.59 -13.70 29.59
CA PHE A 96 15.79 -12.48 29.73
C PHE A 96 15.01 -12.17 28.45
N LEU A 97 13.68 -12.12 28.55
CA LEU A 97 12.79 -11.63 27.50
C LEU A 97 12.52 -10.14 27.70
N ILE A 98 13.10 -9.29 26.86
CA ILE A 98 12.99 -7.84 27.03
C ILE A 98 11.92 -7.26 26.10
N LEU A 99 10.85 -6.74 26.71
CA LEU A 99 9.70 -6.09 26.06
C LEU A 99 9.73 -4.58 26.38
N ALA A 100 10.85 -3.94 26.09
CA ALA A 100 11.11 -2.55 26.45
C ALA A 100 11.63 -1.71 25.25
N GLY A 101 11.59 -0.38 25.39
CA GLY A 101 12.25 0.53 24.45
C GLY A 101 13.77 0.53 24.62
N ARG A 102 14.53 0.90 23.58
CA ARG A 102 16.00 0.89 23.55
C ARG A 102 16.66 1.53 24.77
N ASN A 103 16.16 2.69 25.21
CA ASN A 103 16.72 3.42 26.35
C ASN A 103 16.68 2.63 27.67
N TYR A 104 15.77 1.65 27.79
CA TYR A 104 15.64 0.83 28.99
C TYR A 104 16.57 -0.39 28.99
N TYR A 105 17.02 -0.88 27.84
CA TYR A 105 17.81 -2.12 27.78
C TYR A 105 19.22 -1.94 27.24
N GLN A 106 19.53 -0.84 26.55
CA GLN A 106 20.83 -0.68 25.86
C GLN A 106 22.04 -0.79 26.78
N HIS A 107 21.92 -0.37 28.04
CA HIS A 107 22.99 -0.46 29.05
C HIS A 107 22.88 -1.71 29.93
N LEU A 108 21.75 -2.43 29.89
CA LEU A 108 21.58 -3.73 30.56
C LEU A 108 22.15 -4.86 29.69
N LEU A 109 21.92 -4.79 28.37
CA LEU A 109 22.24 -5.83 27.40
C LEU A 109 23.70 -6.35 27.47
N PRO A 110 24.75 -5.53 27.69
CA PRO A 110 26.12 -6.03 27.83
C PRO A 110 26.33 -7.00 29.00
N HIS A 111 25.43 -7.00 30.00
CA HIS A 111 25.50 -7.82 31.19
C HIS A 111 24.50 -8.99 31.18
N LEU A 112 23.73 -9.15 30.10
CA LEU A 112 22.68 -10.16 29.96
C LEU A 112 22.97 -11.03 28.72
N PRO A 113 23.86 -12.03 28.81
CA PRO A 113 24.31 -12.83 27.66
C PRO A 113 23.19 -13.61 26.99
N HIS A 114 22.15 -14.00 27.74
CA HIS A 114 21.00 -14.76 27.24
C HIS A 114 19.77 -13.87 27.17
N THR A 115 19.62 -13.13 26.08
CA THR A 115 18.52 -12.16 25.92
C THR A 115 17.73 -12.34 24.62
N ASP A 116 16.40 -12.38 24.75
CA ASP A 116 15.45 -12.31 23.65
C ASP A 116 14.86 -10.89 23.53
N LEU A 117 14.95 -10.28 22.34
CA LEU A 117 14.44 -8.92 22.06
C LEU A 117 13.38 -8.93 20.93
N PRO A 118 12.22 -9.57 21.12
CA PRO A 118 11.23 -9.75 20.05
C PRO A 118 10.63 -8.43 19.54
N LEU A 119 10.64 -7.38 20.37
CA LEU A 119 10.14 -6.06 20.00
C LEU A 119 11.24 -5.11 19.47
N GLY A 120 12.52 -5.46 19.67
CA GLY A 120 13.72 -4.74 19.23
C GLY A 120 13.54 -3.24 18.97
N ASN A 121 13.86 -2.81 17.74
CA ASN A 121 13.66 -1.42 17.27
C ASN A 121 12.31 -1.22 16.56
N LEU A 122 11.33 -2.12 16.76
CA LEU A 122 10.03 -2.00 16.09
C LEU A 122 9.31 -0.71 16.51
N PRO A 123 8.68 0.02 15.57
CA PRO A 123 7.82 1.15 15.89
C PRO A 123 6.64 0.75 16.79
N LEU A 124 6.10 1.70 17.56
CA LEU A 124 5.04 1.45 18.55
C LEU A 124 3.84 0.65 18.01
N GLY A 125 3.32 1.02 16.84
CA GLY A 125 2.18 0.33 16.20
C GLY A 125 2.51 -1.12 15.82
N VAL A 126 3.72 -1.37 15.33
CA VAL A 126 4.18 -2.72 14.93
C VAL A 126 4.38 -3.61 16.16
N ARG A 127 4.85 -3.04 17.28
CA ARG A 127 4.94 -3.76 18.57
C ARG A 127 3.57 -4.24 19.04
N ILE A 128 2.56 -3.37 18.97
CA ILE A 128 1.17 -3.70 19.35
C ILE A 128 0.63 -4.83 18.47
N ALA A 129 0.78 -4.72 17.14
CA ALA A 129 0.30 -5.74 16.19
C ALA A 129 1.00 -7.09 16.39
N PHE A 130 2.33 -7.09 16.62
CA PHE A 130 3.11 -8.29 16.92
C PHE A 130 2.54 -9.00 18.16
N LEU A 131 2.37 -8.27 19.27
CA LEU A 131 1.88 -8.84 20.53
C LEU A 131 0.45 -9.37 20.38
N GLN A 132 -0.43 -8.63 19.68
CA GLN A 132 -1.80 -9.09 19.40
C GLN A 132 -1.82 -10.42 18.63
N ARG A 133 -0.96 -10.56 17.61
CA ARG A 133 -0.85 -11.81 16.84
C ARG A 133 -0.39 -12.98 17.71
N GLN A 134 0.65 -12.76 18.52
CA GLN A 134 1.17 -13.79 19.42
C GLN A 134 0.15 -14.18 20.50
N LEU A 135 -0.69 -13.24 20.91
CA LEU A 135 -1.72 -13.47 21.92
C LEU A 135 -3.01 -14.09 21.36
N ALA A 136 -3.27 -13.95 20.06
CA ALA A 136 -4.39 -14.59 19.39
C ALA A 136 -4.21 -16.13 19.27
N GLY A 137 -2.97 -16.63 19.28
CA GLY A 137 -2.63 -18.05 19.09
C GLY A 137 -3.00 -19.04 20.21
N SER A 138 -3.91 -18.69 21.13
CA SER A 138 -4.31 -19.56 22.27
C SER A 138 -5.82 -19.75 22.42
N ALA A 139 -6.63 -19.38 21.43
CA ALA A 139 -8.03 -19.78 21.38
C ALA A 139 -8.17 -20.96 20.42
N PRO A 140 -8.84 -22.06 20.80
CA PRO A 140 -9.24 -23.08 19.83
C PRO A 140 -10.46 -22.55 19.08
N CYS A 141 -10.26 -21.77 18.02
CA CYS A 141 -11.27 -21.51 17.00
C CYS A 141 -10.60 -21.15 15.65
N VAL A 142 -10.93 -21.93 14.62
CA VAL A 142 -10.68 -21.74 13.18
C VAL A 142 -9.37 -21.01 12.82
N SER A 143 -8.38 -21.78 12.34
CA SER A 143 -7.19 -21.26 11.67
C SER A 143 -7.55 -20.11 10.71
N ASP A 144 -7.26 -18.86 11.07
CA ASP A 144 -7.31 -17.72 10.14
C ASP A 144 -6.27 -17.98 9.04
N SER A 145 -6.70 -18.56 7.92
CA SER A 145 -5.82 -18.84 6.79
C SER A 145 -5.24 -17.52 6.27
N ARG A 146 -4.00 -17.51 5.77
CA ARG A 146 -3.39 -16.31 5.17
C ARG A 146 -4.31 -15.66 4.12
N CYS A 147 -5.06 -16.50 3.39
CA CYS A 147 -6.11 -16.07 2.47
C CYS A 147 -7.23 -15.29 3.18
N LEU A 148 -7.77 -15.81 4.29
CA LEU A 148 -8.80 -15.11 5.06
C LEU A 148 -8.33 -13.73 5.53
N ARG A 149 -7.13 -13.63 6.10
CA ARG A 149 -6.53 -12.35 6.52
C ARG A 149 -6.35 -11.37 5.36
N LEU A 150 -5.78 -11.84 4.24
CA LEU A 150 -5.64 -11.03 3.02
C LEU A 150 -7.00 -10.57 2.50
N HIS A 151 -7.99 -11.46 2.47
CA HIS A 151 -9.31 -11.17 1.97
C HIS A 151 -10.05 -10.15 2.85
N GLN A 152 -9.98 -10.28 4.18
CA GLN A 152 -10.53 -9.31 5.13
C GLN A 152 -9.96 -7.91 4.88
N LEU A 153 -8.62 -7.83 4.77
CA LEU A 153 -7.93 -6.57 4.51
C LEU A 153 -8.40 -5.90 3.22
N LEU A 154 -8.46 -6.67 2.12
CA LEU A 154 -8.83 -6.16 0.81
C LEU A 154 -10.32 -5.82 0.70
N THR A 155 -11.18 -6.50 1.44
CA THR A 155 -12.63 -6.26 1.41
C THR A 155 -13.06 -5.05 2.24
N ALA A 156 -12.21 -4.58 3.15
CA ALA A 156 -12.41 -3.36 3.92
C ALA A 156 -12.19 -2.07 3.10
N LEU A 157 -11.66 -2.17 1.88
CA LEU A 157 -11.41 -1.03 1.01
C LEU A 157 -12.71 -0.37 0.52
N PRO A 158 -12.69 0.94 0.21
CA PRO A 158 -13.80 1.60 -0.45
C PRO A 158 -14.23 0.87 -1.72
N ARG A 159 -15.55 0.75 -1.89
CA ARG A 159 -16.17 0.11 -3.06
C ARG A 159 -16.60 1.17 -4.05
N TYR A 160 -16.37 0.92 -5.33
CA TYR A 160 -16.76 1.77 -6.44
C TYR A 160 -17.62 0.98 -7.42
N THR A 161 -18.54 1.67 -8.05
CA THR A 161 -19.28 1.24 -9.23
C THR A 161 -18.62 1.75 -10.50
N TRP A 162 -19.09 1.29 -11.65
CA TRP A 162 -18.59 1.74 -12.95
C TRP A 162 -18.82 3.24 -13.20
N GLU A 163 -19.82 3.86 -12.57
CA GLU A 163 -20.10 5.30 -12.65
C GLU A 163 -19.05 6.12 -11.90
N GLU A 164 -18.47 5.53 -10.85
CA GLU A 164 -17.54 6.19 -9.93
C GLU A 164 -16.07 6.03 -10.33
N ILE A 165 -15.77 5.45 -11.50
CA ILE A 165 -14.38 5.34 -12.02
C ILE A 165 -13.68 6.71 -12.06
N GLY A 166 -14.44 7.79 -12.28
CA GLY A 166 -13.91 9.16 -12.25
C GLY A 166 -13.40 9.59 -10.87
N ALA A 167 -13.98 9.06 -9.79
CA ALA A 167 -13.70 9.43 -8.40
C ALA A 167 -12.51 8.68 -7.78
N VAL A 168 -11.96 7.66 -8.45
CA VAL A 168 -10.75 6.96 -8.01
C VAL A 168 -9.60 7.98 -7.80
N PRO A 169 -8.99 8.08 -6.62
CA PRO A 169 -8.13 9.23 -6.28
C PRO A 169 -6.79 9.24 -7.02
N PHE A 170 -6.26 8.07 -7.38
CA PHE A 170 -4.95 7.91 -8.03
C PHE A 170 -5.08 7.39 -9.47
N ARG A 171 -3.93 7.23 -10.14
CA ARG A 171 -3.87 6.80 -11.56
C ARG A 171 -3.07 5.52 -11.77
N ASN A 172 -2.34 5.08 -10.74
CA ASN A 172 -1.52 3.88 -10.75
C ASN A 172 -1.96 2.94 -9.62
N GLY A 173 -2.22 1.68 -9.92
CA GLY A 173 -2.58 0.72 -8.88
C GLY A 173 -3.05 -0.64 -9.37
N ILE A 174 -3.50 -1.43 -8.41
CA ILE A 174 -4.23 -2.67 -8.66
C ILE A 174 -5.72 -2.44 -8.43
N TYR A 175 -6.57 -3.20 -9.11
CA TYR A 175 -8.00 -3.23 -8.90
C TYR A 175 -8.46 -4.63 -8.52
N LEU A 176 -9.50 -4.69 -7.70
CA LEU A 176 -10.12 -5.91 -7.18
C LEU A 176 -11.59 -5.85 -7.54
N VAL A 177 -12.12 -6.85 -8.22
CA VAL A 177 -13.53 -6.90 -8.62
C VAL A 177 -14.25 -7.88 -7.72
N PHE A 178 -15.45 -7.48 -7.30
CA PHE A 178 -16.38 -8.27 -6.49
C PHE A 178 -17.67 -8.47 -7.29
N GLU A 179 -18.30 -9.62 -7.12
CA GLU A 179 -19.52 -10.00 -7.83
C GLU A 179 -20.66 -10.24 -6.84
N ALA A 180 -21.83 -9.68 -7.11
CA ALA A 180 -23.00 -9.85 -6.28
C ALA A 180 -23.43 -11.33 -6.25
N GLY A 181 -23.80 -11.83 -5.06
CA GLY A 181 -24.13 -13.23 -4.83
C GLY A 181 -22.93 -14.12 -4.49
N GLU A 182 -21.71 -13.63 -4.70
CA GLU A 182 -20.50 -14.37 -4.37
C GLU A 182 -19.93 -13.95 -3.02
N THR A 183 -19.71 -14.92 -2.12
CA THR A 183 -19.21 -14.68 -0.76
C THR A 183 -18.08 -15.60 -0.35
N TYR A 184 -17.18 -15.13 0.51
CA TYR A 184 -16.16 -15.92 1.18
C TYR A 184 -16.12 -15.53 2.66
N HIS A 185 -16.36 -16.50 3.56
CA HIS A 185 -16.58 -16.28 5.01
C HIS A 185 -17.55 -15.13 5.31
N GLY A 186 -18.67 -15.07 4.58
CA GLY A 186 -19.73 -14.05 4.75
C GLY A 186 -19.40 -12.66 4.18
N MET A 187 -18.21 -12.46 3.63
CA MET A 187 -17.80 -11.21 2.99
C MET A 187 -17.94 -11.28 1.47
N PRO A 188 -18.15 -10.15 0.75
CA PRO A 188 -18.13 -10.14 -0.71
C PRO A 188 -16.83 -10.72 -1.26
N ARG A 189 -16.92 -11.74 -2.14
CA ARG A 189 -15.73 -12.44 -2.65
C ARG A 189 -15.06 -11.67 -3.79
N ILE A 190 -13.72 -11.62 -3.76
CA ILE A 190 -12.92 -11.15 -4.88
C ILE A 190 -13.00 -12.16 -6.03
N VAL A 191 -13.55 -11.75 -7.18
CA VAL A 191 -13.66 -12.59 -8.39
C VAL A 191 -12.58 -12.30 -9.43
N ARG A 192 -11.87 -11.17 -9.28
CA ARG A 192 -10.79 -10.79 -10.20
C ARG A 192 -9.84 -9.81 -9.53
N VAL A 193 -8.55 -10.00 -9.75
CA VAL A 193 -7.51 -9.03 -9.46
C VAL A 193 -6.93 -8.58 -10.79
N GLY A 194 -6.56 -7.31 -10.91
CA GLY A 194 -5.78 -6.91 -12.06
C GLY A 194 -5.04 -5.58 -11.95
N THR A 195 -4.17 -5.34 -12.92
CA THR A 195 -3.41 -4.08 -13.01
C THR A 195 -3.27 -3.55 -14.46
N HIS A 196 -2.37 -2.57 -14.64
CA HIS A 196 -2.03 -1.96 -15.91
C HIS A 196 -0.50 -1.77 -16.07
N LYS A 197 -0.01 -2.00 -17.30
CA LYS A 197 1.42 -1.97 -17.63
C LYS A 197 1.99 -0.55 -17.79
N SER A 198 1.27 0.33 -18.47
CA SER A 198 1.67 1.74 -18.68
C SER A 198 1.35 2.60 -17.47
N SER A 199 2.13 3.66 -17.22
CA SER A 199 1.81 4.66 -16.19
C SER A 199 0.46 5.33 -16.44
N ASP A 200 -0.20 5.74 -15.36
CA ASP A 200 -1.40 6.57 -15.31
C ASP A 200 -2.63 5.96 -15.99
N ARG A 201 -2.67 4.63 -16.10
CA ARG A 201 -3.68 3.92 -16.89
C ARG A 201 -4.75 3.22 -16.04
N LEU A 202 -4.76 3.31 -14.71
CA LEU A 202 -5.73 2.58 -13.88
C LEU A 202 -7.18 2.89 -14.27
N ARG A 203 -7.56 4.17 -14.27
CA ARG A 203 -8.93 4.60 -14.60
C ARG A 203 -9.32 4.23 -16.03
N GLN A 204 -8.39 4.38 -16.99
CA GLN A 204 -8.64 3.97 -18.37
C GLN A 204 -8.81 2.46 -18.49
N ARG A 205 -8.02 1.67 -17.75
CA ARG A 205 -8.15 0.21 -17.73
C ARG A 205 -9.48 -0.23 -17.14
N LEU A 206 -9.95 0.43 -16.09
CA LEU A 206 -11.30 0.21 -15.55
C LEU A 206 -12.38 0.58 -16.57
N ARG A 207 -12.23 1.70 -17.30
CA ARG A 207 -13.16 2.06 -18.40
C ARG A 207 -13.13 1.02 -19.51
N ASP A 208 -11.98 0.48 -19.87
CA ASP A 208 -11.85 -0.59 -20.87
C ASP A 208 -12.62 -1.86 -20.44
N HIS A 209 -12.81 -2.07 -19.14
CA HIS A 209 -13.58 -3.20 -18.60
C HIS A 209 -15.08 -2.89 -18.52
N PHE A 210 -15.45 -1.82 -17.82
CA PHE A 210 -16.85 -1.58 -17.44
C PHE A 210 -17.63 -0.68 -18.42
N VAL A 211 -16.94 0.16 -19.19
CA VAL A 211 -17.58 1.21 -20.01
C VAL A 211 -17.45 0.91 -21.50
N ARG A 212 -16.23 0.62 -21.97
CA ARG A 212 -15.96 0.37 -23.38
C ARG A 212 -16.40 -1.05 -23.75
N GLU A 213 -17.37 -1.13 -24.65
CA GLU A 213 -17.93 -2.39 -25.16
C GLU A 213 -17.01 -2.97 -26.23
N ASN A 214 -15.89 -3.56 -25.79
CA ASN A 214 -14.88 -4.16 -26.66
C ASN A 214 -14.09 -5.29 -25.97
N HIS A 215 -14.41 -6.53 -26.32
CA HIS A 215 -13.87 -7.75 -25.76
C HIS A 215 -12.44 -8.02 -26.25
N ASN A 216 -12.11 -7.64 -27.49
CA ASN A 216 -10.73 -7.69 -28.01
C ASN A 216 -9.80 -6.75 -27.22
N GLY A 217 -10.32 -5.61 -26.75
CA GLY A 217 -9.62 -4.69 -25.85
C GLY A 217 -9.58 -5.14 -24.38
N SER A 218 -10.40 -6.12 -24.01
CA SER A 218 -10.58 -6.57 -22.64
C SER A 218 -10.82 -8.09 -22.55
N ILE A 219 -9.75 -8.82 -22.20
CA ILE A 219 -9.83 -10.26 -21.92
C ILE A 219 -10.88 -10.59 -20.84
N PHE A 220 -11.13 -9.67 -19.91
CA PHE A 220 -12.16 -9.83 -18.89
C PHE A 220 -13.56 -9.89 -19.51
N ARG A 221 -13.92 -8.90 -20.34
CA ARG A 221 -15.19 -8.90 -21.11
C ARG A 221 -15.30 -10.13 -21.99
N LYS A 222 -14.19 -10.49 -22.66
CA LYS A 222 -14.12 -11.68 -23.52
C LYS A 222 -14.49 -12.93 -22.75
N ASN A 223 -13.89 -13.17 -21.59
CA ASN A 223 -14.18 -14.35 -20.77
C ASN A 223 -15.63 -14.41 -20.28
N ILE A 224 -16.21 -13.26 -19.87
CA ILE A 224 -17.63 -13.20 -19.48
C ILE A 224 -18.52 -13.55 -20.67
N GLY A 225 -18.28 -12.95 -21.85
CA GLY A 225 -19.04 -13.27 -23.05
C GLY A 225 -18.90 -14.73 -23.47
N LYS A 226 -17.72 -15.33 -23.32
CA LYS A 226 -17.51 -16.77 -23.55
C LYS A 226 -18.37 -17.61 -22.60
N ALA A 227 -18.47 -17.24 -21.33
CA ALA A 227 -19.28 -17.97 -20.36
C ALA A 227 -20.79 -17.83 -20.65
N LEU A 228 -21.27 -16.63 -21.00
CA LEU A 228 -22.67 -16.38 -21.39
C LEU A 228 -23.07 -17.23 -22.62
N LEU A 229 -22.26 -17.18 -23.68
CA LEU A 229 -22.50 -17.94 -24.91
C LEU A 229 -22.41 -19.45 -24.68
N ASN A 230 -21.44 -19.90 -23.87
CA ASN A 230 -21.28 -21.32 -23.59
C ASN A 230 -22.40 -21.87 -22.68
N GLN A 231 -22.97 -21.05 -21.79
CA GLN A 231 -24.10 -21.43 -20.94
C GLN A 231 -25.35 -21.80 -21.77
N THR A 232 -25.58 -21.10 -22.89
CA THR A 232 -26.73 -21.31 -23.77
C THR A 232 -26.43 -22.23 -24.96
N GLY A 233 -25.18 -22.66 -25.13
CA GLY A 233 -24.73 -23.44 -26.29
C GLY A 233 -24.72 -22.63 -27.60
N ASP A 234 -24.52 -21.32 -27.51
CA ASP A 234 -24.58 -20.41 -28.65
C ASP A 234 -23.37 -20.60 -29.61
N PRO A 235 -23.61 -20.87 -30.91
CA PRO A 235 -22.53 -21.13 -31.87
C PRO A 235 -21.63 -19.91 -32.10
N TYR A 236 -22.08 -18.69 -31.78
CA TYR A 236 -21.27 -17.48 -31.90
C TYR A 236 -20.05 -17.50 -30.95
N LEU A 237 -20.02 -18.40 -29.96
CA LEU A 237 -18.85 -18.64 -29.11
C LEU A 237 -17.56 -18.85 -29.90
N ALA A 238 -17.63 -19.56 -31.04
CA ALA A 238 -16.47 -19.83 -31.87
C ALA A 238 -15.84 -18.54 -32.41
N VAL A 239 -16.67 -17.61 -32.90
CA VAL A 239 -16.24 -16.31 -33.44
C VAL A 239 -15.81 -15.36 -32.31
N TRP A 240 -16.61 -15.28 -31.24
CA TRP A 240 -16.31 -14.45 -30.06
C TRP A 240 -14.96 -14.79 -29.40
N SER A 241 -14.52 -16.05 -29.54
CA SER A 241 -13.23 -16.53 -29.03
C SER A 241 -12.03 -15.96 -29.81
N LEU A 242 -12.20 -15.54 -31.06
CA LEU A 242 -11.14 -15.03 -31.93
C LEU A 242 -10.75 -13.59 -31.58
N ASP A 243 -9.52 -13.17 -31.93
CA ASP A 243 -9.15 -11.75 -31.93
C ASP A 243 -9.47 -11.17 -33.30
N THR A 244 -10.68 -10.67 -33.45
CA THR A 244 -11.18 -10.13 -34.72
C THR A 244 -10.68 -8.71 -35.03
N SER A 245 -9.87 -8.12 -34.13
CA SER A 245 -9.22 -6.84 -34.38
C SER A 245 -7.90 -6.98 -35.16
N ARG A 246 -7.39 -8.19 -35.33
CA ARG A 246 -6.06 -8.48 -35.90
C ARG A 246 -6.10 -9.61 -36.93
N PRO A 247 -5.21 -9.61 -37.94
CA PRO A 247 -5.03 -10.76 -38.82
C PRO A 247 -4.63 -12.03 -38.03
N PRO A 248 -5.03 -13.23 -38.48
CA PRO A 248 -5.79 -13.52 -39.71
C PRO A 248 -7.30 -13.34 -39.57
N CYS A 249 -7.82 -13.14 -38.35
CA CYS A 249 -9.26 -13.16 -38.07
C CYS A 249 -9.96 -11.80 -38.22
N LYS A 250 -9.30 -10.82 -38.83
CA LYS A 250 -9.78 -9.44 -38.89
C LYS A 250 -11.09 -9.35 -39.68
N GLY A 251 -12.16 -8.83 -39.08
CA GLY A 251 -13.44 -8.64 -39.76
C GLY A 251 -14.29 -9.92 -39.89
N MET A 252 -13.96 -10.99 -39.17
CA MET A 252 -14.75 -12.23 -39.15
C MET A 252 -15.98 -12.15 -38.22
N GLU A 253 -16.09 -11.09 -37.42
CA GLU A 253 -17.22 -10.84 -36.53
C GLU A 253 -18.50 -10.50 -37.31
N ASP A 254 -19.64 -10.95 -36.79
CA ASP A 254 -20.95 -10.44 -37.19
C ASP A 254 -21.22 -9.17 -36.36
N PRO A 255 -21.27 -7.96 -36.95
CA PRO A 255 -21.41 -6.73 -36.19
C PRO A 255 -22.68 -6.63 -35.33
N HIS A 256 -23.74 -7.34 -35.72
CA HIS A 256 -25.00 -7.37 -34.96
C HIS A 256 -24.85 -8.26 -33.73
N ARG A 257 -24.41 -9.51 -33.94
CA ARG A 257 -24.18 -10.47 -32.85
C ARG A 257 -23.12 -9.98 -31.86
N GLU A 258 -22.03 -9.40 -32.38
CA GLU A 258 -20.97 -8.79 -31.59
C GLU A 258 -21.53 -7.75 -30.62
N ARG A 259 -22.39 -6.86 -31.13
CA ARG A 259 -23.02 -5.80 -30.33
C ARG A 259 -23.99 -6.36 -29.29
N GLU A 260 -24.80 -7.36 -29.65
CA GLU A 260 -25.74 -7.99 -28.72
C GLU A 260 -25.02 -8.62 -27.53
N VAL A 261 -23.98 -9.42 -27.80
CA VAL A 261 -23.19 -10.09 -26.74
C VAL A 261 -22.43 -9.05 -25.92
N GLU A 262 -21.85 -8.03 -26.54
CA GLU A 262 -21.20 -6.93 -25.81
C GLU A 262 -22.15 -6.18 -24.88
N GLN A 263 -23.39 -5.92 -25.31
CA GLN A 263 -24.41 -5.28 -24.48
C GLN A 263 -24.81 -6.18 -23.31
N GLU A 264 -24.87 -7.50 -23.52
CA GLU A 264 -25.13 -8.46 -22.46
C GLU A 264 -23.99 -8.51 -21.44
N VAL A 265 -22.74 -8.56 -21.90
CA VAL A 265 -21.55 -8.46 -21.04
C VAL A 265 -21.53 -7.14 -20.27
N SER A 266 -21.84 -6.02 -20.92
CA SER A 266 -21.99 -4.71 -20.29
C SER A 266 -23.03 -4.72 -19.19
N ARG A 267 -24.22 -5.27 -19.47
CA ARG A 267 -25.30 -5.39 -18.50
C ARG A 267 -24.83 -6.21 -17.32
N TYR A 268 -24.24 -7.38 -17.56
CA TYR A 268 -23.73 -8.26 -16.51
C TYR A 268 -22.73 -7.54 -15.59
N LEU A 269 -21.69 -6.95 -16.18
CA LEU A 269 -20.65 -6.21 -15.45
C LEU A 269 -21.23 -5.06 -14.62
N ARG A 270 -22.10 -4.23 -15.21
CA ARG A 270 -22.59 -3.01 -14.55
C ARG A 270 -23.64 -3.28 -13.47
N THR A 271 -24.33 -4.42 -13.54
CA THR A 271 -25.39 -4.79 -12.57
C THR A 271 -24.88 -5.68 -11.45
N HIS A 272 -23.90 -6.54 -11.70
CA HIS A 272 -23.43 -7.52 -10.72
C HIS A 272 -22.08 -7.18 -10.12
N MET A 273 -21.30 -6.26 -10.69
CA MET A 273 -19.93 -6.05 -10.26
C MET A 273 -19.65 -4.68 -9.68
N THR A 274 -18.85 -4.70 -8.62
CA THR A 274 -18.23 -3.53 -8.02
C THR A 274 -16.73 -3.75 -7.91
N PHE A 275 -15.95 -2.70 -7.65
CA PHE A 275 -14.52 -2.86 -7.52
C PHE A 275 -13.92 -1.98 -6.43
N SER A 276 -12.77 -2.39 -5.92
CA SER A 276 -11.91 -1.59 -5.05
C SER A 276 -10.55 -1.40 -5.73
N VAL A 277 -9.79 -0.40 -5.28
CA VAL A 277 -8.49 -0.03 -5.85
C VAL A 277 -7.46 0.17 -4.76
N VAL A 278 -6.22 -0.19 -5.05
CA VAL A 278 -5.06 0.04 -4.16
C VAL A 278 -3.98 0.76 -4.93
N GLU A 279 -3.52 1.90 -4.40
CA GLU A 279 -2.50 2.75 -5.02
C GLU A 279 -1.14 2.06 -5.02
N VAL A 280 -0.56 1.85 -6.20
CA VAL A 280 0.78 1.24 -6.35
C VAL A 280 1.47 1.90 -7.53
N GLU A 281 2.50 2.68 -7.25
CA GLU A 281 3.12 3.57 -8.24
C GLU A 281 4.03 2.87 -9.25
N THR A 282 4.85 1.91 -8.81
CA THR A 282 5.80 1.25 -9.72
C THR A 282 5.15 0.07 -10.44
N ARG A 283 5.60 -0.17 -11.67
CA ARG A 283 5.08 -1.28 -12.48
C ARG A 283 5.44 -2.62 -11.86
N GLU A 284 6.65 -2.73 -11.35
CA GLU A 284 7.21 -3.95 -10.75
C GLU A 284 6.38 -4.35 -9.52
N GLN A 285 6.10 -3.41 -8.62
CA GLN A 285 5.26 -3.67 -7.45
C GLN A 285 3.82 -4.01 -7.84
N ARG A 286 3.26 -3.36 -8.86
CA ARG A 286 1.90 -3.68 -9.35
C ARG A 286 1.80 -5.13 -9.83
N LEU A 287 2.76 -5.57 -10.62
CA LEU A 287 2.79 -6.93 -11.16
C LEU A 287 3.01 -7.95 -10.04
N ARG A 288 3.94 -7.68 -9.11
CA ARG A 288 4.19 -8.57 -7.96
C ARG A 288 2.97 -8.71 -7.06
N LEU A 289 2.29 -7.60 -6.75
CA LEU A 289 1.08 -7.62 -5.92
C LEU A 289 -0.10 -8.27 -6.64
N GLU A 290 -0.28 -8.01 -7.94
CA GLU A 290 -1.30 -8.69 -8.75
C GLU A 290 -1.10 -10.22 -8.68
N GLU A 291 0.10 -10.71 -8.98
CA GLU A 291 0.43 -12.14 -8.91
C GLU A 291 0.26 -12.70 -7.49
N GLY A 292 0.84 -12.04 -6.49
CA GLY A 292 0.82 -12.55 -5.11
C GLY A 292 -0.58 -12.64 -4.53
N ILE A 293 -1.44 -11.65 -4.78
CA ILE A 293 -2.83 -11.69 -4.32
C ILE A 293 -3.59 -12.81 -5.01
N ILE A 294 -3.42 -12.97 -6.34
CA ILE A 294 -4.09 -14.05 -7.08
C ILE A 294 -3.69 -15.42 -6.53
N ALA A 295 -2.39 -15.67 -6.40
CA ALA A 295 -1.86 -16.94 -5.90
C ALA A 295 -2.29 -17.22 -4.46
N SER A 296 -2.22 -16.21 -3.57
CA SER A 296 -2.66 -16.33 -2.17
C SER A 296 -4.14 -16.66 -2.00
N LEU A 297 -5.01 -16.13 -2.88
CA LEU A 297 -6.43 -16.43 -2.86
C LEU A 297 -6.71 -17.81 -3.47
N HIS A 298 -6.17 -18.09 -4.66
CA HIS A 298 -6.47 -19.32 -5.39
C HIS A 298 -5.97 -20.59 -4.70
N GLN A 299 -4.79 -20.55 -4.08
CA GLN A 299 -4.18 -21.73 -3.44
C GLN A 299 -4.83 -22.10 -2.10
N ALA A 300 -5.75 -21.28 -1.58
CA ALA A 300 -6.51 -21.63 -0.39
C ALA A 300 -7.65 -22.58 -0.75
N GLU A 301 -7.67 -23.75 -0.12
CA GLU A 301 -8.64 -24.83 -0.42
C GLU A 301 -10.10 -24.36 -0.28
N ASP A 302 -10.37 -23.49 0.69
CA ASP A 302 -11.69 -22.97 1.02
C ASP A 302 -12.13 -21.77 0.16
N PHE A 303 -11.24 -21.20 -0.65
CA PHE A 303 -11.56 -20.06 -1.52
C PHE A 303 -12.23 -20.51 -2.82
N GLN A 304 -13.51 -20.90 -2.72
CA GLN A 304 -14.28 -21.45 -3.85
C GLN A 304 -15.39 -20.50 -4.31
N ALA A 305 -15.73 -20.57 -5.61
CA ALA A 305 -16.89 -19.87 -6.16
C ALA A 305 -18.21 -20.58 -5.79
N SER A 306 -19.33 -19.85 -5.78
CA SER A 306 -20.63 -20.48 -5.56
C SER A 306 -21.02 -21.40 -6.72
N SER A 307 -21.95 -22.33 -6.47
CA SER A 307 -22.51 -23.19 -7.52
C SER A 307 -23.27 -22.42 -8.60
N SER A 308 -23.77 -21.22 -8.28
CA SER A 308 -24.51 -20.34 -9.20
C SER A 308 -23.62 -19.38 -9.99
N TRP A 309 -22.31 -19.35 -9.73
CA TRP A 309 -21.41 -18.41 -10.38
C TRP A 309 -21.31 -18.65 -11.90
N LEU A 310 -21.54 -17.61 -12.71
CA LEU A 310 -21.52 -17.70 -14.18
C LEU A 310 -20.19 -18.25 -14.72
N GLY A 311 -19.07 -17.97 -14.04
CA GLY A 311 -17.75 -18.44 -14.45
C GLY A 311 -17.62 -19.96 -14.54
N ARG A 312 -18.53 -20.74 -13.92
CA ARG A 312 -18.60 -22.20 -14.08
C ARG A 312 -18.96 -22.64 -15.49
N PHE A 313 -19.63 -21.78 -16.27
CA PHE A 313 -19.92 -22.00 -17.68
C PHE A 313 -18.80 -21.53 -18.61
N SER A 314 -17.69 -20.97 -18.10
CA SER A 314 -16.56 -20.59 -18.94
C SER A 314 -16.00 -21.81 -19.68
N PRO A 315 -15.69 -21.73 -20.99
CA PRO A 315 -14.98 -22.80 -21.69
C PRO A 315 -13.52 -22.95 -21.22
N GLU A 316 -12.96 -21.93 -20.56
CA GLU A 316 -11.61 -21.96 -19.99
C GLU A 316 -11.58 -22.73 -18.66
N LYS A 317 -10.80 -23.81 -18.60
CA LYS A 317 -10.71 -24.68 -17.42
C LYS A 317 -10.21 -23.93 -16.19
N GLU A 318 -9.20 -23.09 -16.39
CA GLU A 318 -8.56 -22.29 -15.35
C GLU A 318 -9.54 -21.33 -14.67
N ILE A 319 -10.50 -20.77 -15.41
CA ILE A 319 -11.54 -19.89 -14.84
C ILE A 319 -12.54 -20.69 -14.02
N ARG A 320 -12.97 -21.86 -14.52
CA ARG A 320 -13.93 -22.72 -13.82
C ARG A 320 -13.37 -23.24 -12.50
N GLU A 321 -12.12 -23.66 -12.50
CA GLU A 321 -11.48 -24.31 -11.35
C GLU A 321 -10.95 -23.30 -10.33
N SER A 322 -10.41 -22.17 -10.78
CA SER A 322 -9.93 -21.15 -9.84
C SER A 322 -11.04 -20.36 -9.15
N GLY A 323 -12.25 -20.37 -9.70
CA GLY A 323 -13.28 -19.45 -9.24
C GLY A 323 -12.91 -17.99 -9.53
N MET A 324 -12.05 -17.67 -10.48
CA MET A 324 -11.67 -16.28 -10.77
C MET A 324 -11.77 -15.98 -12.27
N TRP A 325 -12.14 -14.75 -12.62
CA TRP A 325 -12.22 -14.28 -14.02
C TRP A 325 -10.84 -13.97 -14.62
N LEU A 326 -9.86 -14.86 -14.45
CA LEU A 326 -8.49 -14.74 -14.93
C LEU A 326 -7.84 -16.13 -15.09
N LYS A 327 -6.71 -16.17 -15.80
CA LYS A 327 -5.93 -17.40 -16.04
C LYS A 327 -4.47 -17.27 -15.61
N GLN A 328 -3.93 -16.04 -15.68
CA GLN A 328 -2.53 -15.76 -15.35
C GLN A 328 -2.41 -15.45 -13.86
N GLY A 329 -1.34 -15.95 -13.22
CA GLY A 329 -1.03 -15.71 -11.82
C GLY A 329 -1.59 -16.75 -10.84
N LEU A 330 -2.36 -17.73 -11.30
CA LEU A 330 -2.92 -18.80 -10.46
C LEU A 330 -1.83 -19.67 -9.81
N ASP A 331 -0.87 -20.13 -10.60
CA ASP A 331 0.31 -20.90 -10.14
C ASP A 331 1.47 -20.00 -9.69
N GLY A 332 1.20 -18.72 -9.42
CA GLY A 332 2.20 -17.74 -9.00
C GLY A 332 2.70 -17.99 -7.58
N VAL A 333 3.65 -17.16 -7.15
CA VAL A 333 4.14 -17.19 -5.76
C VAL A 333 3.19 -16.37 -4.87
N PRO A 334 2.54 -16.98 -3.85
CA PRO A 334 1.72 -16.25 -2.87
C PRO A 334 2.49 -15.09 -2.23
N LEU A 335 1.77 -14.12 -1.67
CA LEU A 335 2.42 -13.10 -0.85
C LEU A 335 3.13 -13.76 0.35
N ALA A 336 4.40 -13.39 0.55
CA ALA A 336 5.11 -13.70 1.78
C ALA A 336 4.50 -12.90 2.95
N ASP A 337 4.76 -13.35 4.18
CA ASP A 337 4.19 -12.71 5.37
C ASP A 337 4.64 -11.23 5.47
N GLU A 338 5.88 -10.92 5.06
CA GLU A 338 6.42 -9.55 5.02
C GLU A 338 5.71 -8.67 3.96
N GLU A 339 5.32 -9.26 2.83
CA GLU A 339 4.61 -8.54 1.77
C GLU A 339 3.14 -8.27 2.14
N LEU A 340 2.52 -9.22 2.83
CA LEU A 340 1.18 -9.04 3.41
C LEU A 340 1.19 -7.94 4.48
N GLU A 341 2.20 -7.94 5.36
CA GLU A 341 2.38 -6.88 6.37
C GLU A 341 2.66 -5.51 5.74
N ALA A 342 3.48 -5.46 4.69
CA ALA A 342 3.72 -4.22 3.94
C ALA A 342 2.43 -3.71 3.28
N LEU A 343 1.59 -4.61 2.75
CA LEU A 343 0.28 -4.27 2.21
C LEU A 343 -0.65 -3.75 3.31
N GLU A 344 -0.71 -4.41 4.47
CA GLU A 344 -1.48 -3.94 5.63
C GLU A 344 -1.06 -2.56 6.10
N CYS A 345 0.25 -2.32 6.25
CA CYS A 345 0.76 -1.01 6.65
C CYS A 345 0.36 0.08 5.65
N ARG A 346 0.39 -0.24 4.35
CA ARG A 346 -0.04 0.69 3.30
C ARG A 346 -1.53 0.99 3.36
N LEU A 347 -2.36 0.00 3.71
CA LEU A 347 -3.81 0.13 3.77
C LEU A 347 -4.32 0.68 5.12
N SER A 348 -3.56 0.52 6.20
CA SER A 348 -3.89 1.02 7.55
C SER A 348 -3.84 2.54 7.66
N GLY A 349 -3.28 3.23 6.65
CA GLY A 349 -3.41 4.68 6.48
C GLY A 349 -4.79 5.14 6.00
N ILE A 350 -5.72 4.22 5.76
CA ILE A 350 -7.08 4.48 5.29
C ILE A 350 -8.03 4.34 6.50
N SER A 351 -8.28 5.45 7.21
CA SER A 351 -9.33 5.49 8.24
C SER A 351 -10.71 5.22 7.61
N PRO A 352 -11.57 4.36 8.20
CA PRO A 352 -12.95 4.16 7.76
C PRO A 352 -13.92 5.33 8.05
N SER A 353 -13.41 6.54 8.31
CA SER A 353 -14.21 7.74 8.54
C SER A 353 -13.95 8.80 7.46
N ALA A 354 -14.20 8.43 6.21
CA ALA A 354 -14.47 9.38 5.15
C ALA A 354 -15.45 8.74 4.17
N ILE A 355 -16.68 8.50 4.64
CA ILE A 355 -17.84 8.53 3.76
C ILE A 355 -18.22 10.01 3.66
N PRO A 356 -17.97 10.72 2.53
CA PRO A 356 -18.81 11.86 2.23
C PRO A 356 -20.18 11.28 1.90
N ALA A 357 -21.19 11.62 2.72
CA ALA A 357 -22.57 11.54 2.29
C ALA A 357 -22.71 12.22 0.91
N PRO A 358 -23.65 11.79 0.05
CA PRO A 358 -23.81 12.36 -1.28
C PRO A 358 -24.11 13.85 -1.14
N VAL A 359 -23.12 14.69 -1.43
CA VAL A 359 -23.32 16.12 -1.50
C VAL A 359 -24.16 16.37 -2.75
N ARG A 360 -25.45 16.60 -2.53
CA ARG A 360 -26.35 17.19 -3.51
C ARG A 360 -25.66 18.43 -4.09
N PHE A 361 -25.54 18.42 -5.41
CA PHE A 361 -25.18 19.59 -6.20
C PHE A 361 -26.06 20.77 -5.81
N GLN A 362 -25.44 21.85 -5.34
CA GLN A 362 -25.92 23.20 -5.64
C GLN A 362 -24.89 23.83 -6.57
N ALA A 363 -25.36 24.12 -7.78
CA ALA A 363 -24.61 24.86 -8.77
C ALA A 363 -24.31 26.27 -8.23
N SER A 364 -23.03 26.61 -8.13
CA SER A 364 -22.59 28.00 -8.14
C SER A 364 -21.48 28.14 -9.17
N GLN A 365 -21.78 28.95 -10.18
CA GLN A 365 -20.87 29.40 -11.22
C GLN A 365 -19.61 30.06 -10.62
N ALA A 366 -18.55 30.09 -11.44
CA ALA A 366 -17.22 30.65 -11.20
C ALA A 366 -16.25 29.70 -10.48
N VAL A 367 -15.47 28.92 -11.24
CA VAL A 367 -14.10 29.29 -11.66
C VAL A 367 -13.71 28.41 -12.87
N GLN A 368 -13.93 28.93 -14.08
CA GLN A 368 -13.22 28.50 -15.28
C GLN A 368 -11.94 29.33 -15.39
N ALA A 369 -10.77 28.70 -15.26
CA ALA A 369 -9.53 28.99 -16.01
C ALA A 369 -8.31 28.30 -15.36
N ALA A 370 -7.97 27.09 -15.82
CA ALA A 370 -6.60 26.56 -15.76
C ALA A 370 -6.40 25.63 -16.97
N GLN A 371 -5.93 26.22 -18.05
CA GLN A 371 -5.83 25.67 -19.40
C GLN A 371 -4.60 24.77 -19.60
N LYS A 372 -4.69 23.93 -20.65
CA LYS A 372 -3.66 23.07 -21.22
C LYS A 372 -2.36 23.83 -21.51
N VAL A 373 -1.32 23.69 -20.67
CA VAL A 373 0.01 24.19 -20.99
C VAL A 373 0.73 23.27 -22.01
N GLY A 374 1.10 23.82 -23.16
CA GLY A 374 1.82 23.14 -24.25
C GLY A 374 3.34 23.29 -24.15
N THR A 375 4.11 22.44 -24.84
CA THR A 375 5.59 22.48 -24.81
C THR A 375 6.16 23.84 -25.25
N ALA A 376 5.48 24.55 -26.15
CA ALA A 376 5.91 25.89 -26.61
C ALA A 376 5.89 26.95 -25.49
N GLU A 377 4.96 26.84 -24.54
CA GLU A 377 4.87 27.76 -23.40
C GLU A 377 5.96 27.48 -22.37
N ILE A 378 6.36 26.22 -22.23
CA ILE A 378 7.50 25.82 -21.40
C ILE A 378 8.81 26.33 -22.01
N VAL A 379 8.98 26.19 -23.33
CA VAL A 379 10.13 26.77 -24.05
C VAL A 379 10.18 28.29 -23.86
N ARG A 380 9.03 28.98 -23.99
CA ARG A 380 8.94 30.43 -23.79
C ARG A 380 9.28 30.85 -22.35
N TYR A 381 8.86 30.07 -21.36
CA TYR A 381 9.22 30.28 -19.95
C TYR A 381 10.73 30.16 -19.73
N ILE A 382 11.37 29.12 -20.29
CA ILE A 382 12.82 28.92 -20.18
C ILE A 382 13.56 30.07 -20.85
N LEU A 383 13.19 30.48 -22.07
CA LEU A 383 13.82 31.59 -22.78
C LEU A 383 13.70 32.93 -22.02
N ARG A 384 12.54 33.21 -21.41
CA ARG A 384 12.36 34.39 -20.53
C ARG A 384 13.28 34.34 -19.32
N THR A 385 13.38 33.18 -18.69
CA THR A 385 14.23 32.96 -17.52
C THR A 385 15.69 33.24 -17.88
N LEU A 386 16.19 32.69 -18.99
CA LEU A 386 17.56 32.93 -19.46
C LEU A 386 17.82 34.40 -19.81
N ALA A 387 16.86 35.07 -20.47
CA ALA A 387 16.96 36.50 -20.76
C ALA A 387 17.04 37.36 -19.49
N GLN A 388 16.29 36.99 -18.44
CA GLN A 388 16.31 37.70 -17.16
C GLN A 388 17.66 37.58 -16.44
N TYR A 389 18.25 36.38 -16.41
CA TYR A 389 19.60 36.18 -15.87
C TYR A 389 20.65 36.97 -16.69
N GLN A 390 20.48 37.04 -18.01
CA GLN A 390 21.37 37.83 -18.87
C GLN A 390 21.28 39.33 -18.58
N THR A 391 20.08 39.89 -18.37
CA THR A 391 19.93 41.32 -18.01
C THR A 391 20.44 41.64 -16.60
N GLN A 392 20.60 40.63 -15.75
CA GLN A 392 21.21 40.75 -14.43
C GLN A 392 22.75 40.68 -14.45
N GLY A 393 23.36 40.51 -15.64
CA GLY A 393 24.81 40.48 -15.82
C GLY A 393 25.45 39.11 -15.63
N GLU A 394 24.64 38.04 -15.50
CA GLU A 394 25.15 36.67 -15.39
C GLU A 394 25.69 36.17 -16.74
N THR A 395 26.84 35.50 -16.71
CA THR A 395 27.46 34.92 -17.91
C THR A 395 27.00 33.49 -18.17
N SER A 396 26.46 32.80 -17.16
CA SER A 396 25.86 31.47 -17.26
C SER A 396 24.73 31.28 -16.23
N CYS A 397 23.82 30.34 -16.49
CA CYS A 397 22.70 30.02 -15.60
C CYS A 397 22.44 28.51 -15.58
N MET A 398 22.29 27.94 -14.38
CA MET A 398 21.92 26.53 -14.20
C MET A 398 20.42 26.41 -13.96
N LEU A 399 19.73 25.61 -14.76
CA LEU A 399 18.31 25.31 -14.56
C LEU A 399 18.08 23.83 -14.25
N ILE A 400 17.15 23.58 -13.34
CA ILE A 400 16.72 22.24 -12.91
C ILE A 400 15.30 21.96 -13.39
N SER A 401 15.12 20.83 -14.09
CA SER A 401 13.81 20.40 -14.64
C SER A 401 12.67 20.36 -13.63
N GLY A 402 12.93 19.88 -12.41
CA GLY A 402 11.94 19.85 -11.32
C GLY A 402 11.49 21.23 -10.86
N GLU A 403 12.40 22.21 -10.85
CA GLU A 403 12.11 23.59 -10.45
C GLU A 403 11.27 24.30 -11.50
N ILE A 404 11.58 24.13 -12.79
CA ILE A 404 10.76 24.64 -13.89
C ILE A 404 9.34 24.04 -13.82
N HIS A 405 9.24 22.73 -13.60
CA HIS A 405 7.95 22.05 -13.49
C HIS A 405 7.11 22.58 -12.33
N LYS A 406 7.75 22.85 -11.18
CA LYS A 406 7.11 23.42 -9.99
C LYS A 406 6.71 24.89 -10.20
N ALA A 407 7.62 25.71 -10.73
CA ALA A 407 7.41 27.14 -10.93
C ALA A 407 6.29 27.44 -11.93
N MET A 408 6.14 26.59 -12.95
CA MET A 408 5.05 26.69 -13.92
C MET A 408 3.75 25.99 -13.48
N GLY A 409 3.69 25.41 -12.27
CA GLY A 409 2.50 24.70 -11.77
C GLY A 409 2.04 23.56 -12.68
N LEU A 410 2.97 22.89 -13.35
CA LEU A 410 2.63 21.88 -14.37
C LEU A 410 2.23 20.56 -13.70
N ASN A 411 1.30 19.85 -14.36
CA ASN A 411 0.87 18.52 -13.93
C ASN A 411 1.16 17.50 -15.03
N ASN A 412 1.95 16.46 -14.72
CA ASN A 412 2.29 15.36 -15.63
C ASN A 412 2.96 15.81 -16.95
N LYS A 413 3.81 16.85 -16.88
CA LYS A 413 4.51 17.41 -18.05
C LYS A 413 6.03 17.34 -17.95
N MET A 414 6.58 16.57 -17.01
CA MET A 414 8.05 16.43 -16.86
C MET A 414 8.77 16.07 -18.16
N PRO A 415 8.28 15.14 -19.01
CA PRO A 415 8.91 14.88 -20.31
C PRO A 415 8.89 16.08 -21.27
N SER A 416 7.86 16.93 -21.20
CA SER A 416 7.78 18.17 -21.97
C SER A 416 8.75 19.22 -21.45
N VAL A 417 8.96 19.29 -20.13
CA VAL A 417 9.95 20.17 -19.50
C VAL A 417 11.36 19.76 -19.89
N CYS A 418 11.74 18.48 -19.72
CA CYS A 418 13.06 18.00 -20.12
C CYS A 418 13.30 18.22 -21.62
N ARG A 419 12.31 17.94 -22.48
CA ARG A 419 12.41 18.20 -23.92
C ARG A 419 12.62 19.69 -24.22
N ALA A 420 11.87 20.58 -23.56
CA ALA A 420 12.02 22.02 -23.75
C ALA A 420 13.41 22.50 -23.30
N MET A 421 13.94 21.97 -22.20
CA MET A 421 15.29 22.29 -21.73
C MET A 421 16.37 21.90 -22.76
N TYR A 422 16.31 20.68 -23.31
CA TYR A 422 17.23 20.27 -24.38
C TYR A 422 17.04 21.06 -25.67
N GLN A 423 15.79 21.43 -26.01
CA GLN A 423 15.48 22.18 -27.21
C GLN A 423 16.05 23.62 -27.20
N VAL A 424 16.22 24.22 -26.01
CA VAL A 424 16.73 25.59 -25.85
C VAL A 424 18.28 25.63 -25.80
N MET A 425 18.94 24.48 -25.71
CA MET A 425 20.41 24.42 -25.70
C MET A 425 21.02 25.00 -26.97
N GLY A 426 22.16 25.67 -26.81
CA GLY A 426 23.00 26.18 -27.88
C GLY A 426 24.48 25.84 -27.65
N PRO A 427 25.37 26.32 -28.53
CA PRO A 427 26.81 26.08 -28.43
C PRO A 427 27.37 26.58 -27.10
N GLY A 428 28.09 25.71 -26.38
CA GLY A 428 28.71 26.01 -25.08
C GLY A 428 27.90 25.61 -23.84
N ASP A 429 26.64 25.21 -23.99
CA ASP A 429 25.80 24.74 -22.88
C ASP A 429 26.20 23.32 -22.45
N ILE A 430 26.17 23.04 -21.13
CA ILE A 430 26.63 21.77 -20.56
C ILE A 430 25.48 21.09 -19.81
N VAL A 431 25.23 19.82 -20.13
CA VAL A 431 24.35 18.97 -19.32
C VAL A 431 25.15 18.51 -18.10
N VAL A 432 24.87 19.10 -16.94
CA VAL A 432 25.59 18.83 -15.68
C VAL A 432 25.14 17.50 -15.07
N HIS A 433 23.85 17.21 -15.14
CA HIS A 433 23.29 15.96 -14.66
C HIS A 433 22.12 15.51 -15.54
N THR A 434 22.15 14.24 -15.96
CA THR A 434 21.05 13.61 -16.69
C THR A 434 20.85 12.18 -16.22
N THR A 435 19.64 11.67 -16.43
CA THR A 435 19.29 10.26 -16.18
C THR A 435 19.34 9.48 -17.50
N PRO A 436 19.51 8.15 -17.50
CA PRO A 436 19.55 7.35 -18.72
C PRO A 436 18.33 7.53 -19.65
N SER A 437 17.18 7.91 -19.11
CA SER A 437 15.95 8.17 -19.88
C SER A 437 15.89 9.57 -20.51
N GLY A 438 16.77 10.49 -20.11
CA GLY A 438 16.72 11.91 -20.44
C GLY A 438 15.46 12.63 -19.95
N LYS A 439 14.68 12.01 -19.04
CA LYS A 439 13.37 12.47 -18.59
C LYS A 439 13.23 12.22 -17.08
N SER A 440 13.59 13.24 -16.30
CA SER A 440 13.55 13.21 -14.83
C SER A 440 13.34 14.62 -14.30
N SER A 441 12.90 14.76 -13.03
CA SER A 441 12.87 16.03 -12.31
C SER A 441 14.25 16.54 -11.89
N THR A 442 15.28 15.72 -12.08
CA THR A 442 16.66 16.01 -11.65
C THR A 442 17.58 16.39 -12.80
N ILE A 443 17.08 16.55 -14.03
CA ILE A 443 17.92 17.04 -15.15
C ILE A 443 18.40 18.45 -14.84
N GLN A 444 19.71 18.67 -14.96
CA GLN A 444 20.38 19.95 -14.76
C GLN A 444 21.16 20.35 -16.01
N ILE A 445 20.91 21.55 -16.51
CA ILE A 445 21.63 22.11 -17.67
C ILE A 445 22.16 23.49 -17.31
N CYS A 446 23.45 23.70 -17.56
CA CYS A 446 24.10 24.99 -17.47
C CYS A 446 24.10 25.66 -18.85
N TYR A 447 23.39 26.78 -18.96
CA TYR A 447 23.26 27.57 -20.17
C TYR A 447 24.25 28.75 -20.15
N GLN A 448 25.04 28.90 -21.21
CA GLN A 448 25.89 30.07 -21.43
C GLN A 448 25.04 31.23 -21.95
N LEU A 449 25.16 32.40 -21.34
CA LEU A 449 24.34 33.58 -21.64
C LEU A 449 25.13 34.64 -22.44
N ALA A 450 26.46 34.64 -22.34
CA ALA A 450 27.30 35.61 -23.03
C ALA A 450 27.17 35.51 -24.56
N GLY A 451 26.88 36.64 -25.22
CA GLY A 451 26.81 36.73 -26.68
C GLY A 451 25.59 36.09 -27.36
N ARG A 452 24.60 35.62 -26.59
CA ARG A 452 23.35 35.02 -27.13
C ARG A 452 22.17 35.98 -27.05
N SER A 453 21.27 35.91 -28.03
CA SER A 453 20.00 36.64 -28.01
C SER A 453 18.84 35.68 -27.77
N PHE A 454 18.10 35.88 -26.67
CA PHE A 454 16.94 35.06 -26.30
C PHE A 454 15.64 35.77 -26.70
N GLN A 455 15.44 36.02 -28.00
CA GLN A 455 14.21 36.63 -28.52
C GLN A 455 13.03 35.64 -28.53
N ILE A 456 11.87 36.11 -28.07
CA ILE A 456 10.61 35.37 -28.11
C ILE A 456 9.93 35.71 -29.44
N LYS A 457 9.77 34.72 -30.33
CA LYS A 457 8.83 34.84 -31.46
C LYS A 457 7.39 34.52 -31.04
#